data_AF-J7Q491-F1
#
_entry.id   AF-J7Q491-F1
#
_cell.length_a   1.000
_cell.length_b   1.000
_cell.length_c   1.000
_cell.angle_alpha   90.00
_cell.angle_beta   90.00
_cell.angle_gamma   90.00
#
_symmetry.space_group_name_H-M   'P 1'
#
loop_
_entity.id
_entity.type
_entity.pdbx_description
1 polymer ?
#
loop_
_entity_poly.entity_id
_entity_poly.type
_entity_poly.pdbx_seq_one_letter_code
_entity_poly.pdbx_strand_id
1 'polypeptide(L)'
;MNDAPRPVRLRLSRAKGFNLQECARSVNGLPAVNCARPGPFGNPFVIGEKPAWPFTEFTPKRVETAEEAVALFRRALVKRAATNDASIDAIVSLRGKNLACWCAMGEPCHADVLLELANLPICEEVAP
;
A
#
# COMPACT_ATOMS: atom_id res chain seq x y z
N MET A 1 10.08 22.72 -17.10
CA MET A 1 10.55 21.54 -16.34
C MET A 1 9.34 20.64 -16.18
N ASN A 2 9.19 19.63 -17.04
CA ASN A 2 8.05 18.73 -16.96
C ASN A 2 8.37 17.68 -15.89
N ASP A 3 8.00 17.97 -14.64
CA ASP A 3 7.98 16.95 -13.59
C ASP A 3 6.98 15.87 -14.02
N ALA A 4 7.46 14.65 -14.21
CA ALA A 4 6.59 13.51 -14.47
C ALA A 4 5.59 13.36 -13.30
N PRO A 5 4.32 13.05 -13.57
CA PRO A 5 3.30 12.93 -12.52
C PRO A 5 3.72 11.84 -11.51
N ARG A 6 3.72 12.20 -10.23
CA ARG A 6 4.09 11.29 -9.13
C ARG A 6 2.86 10.60 -8.55
N PRO A 7 2.89 9.26 -8.37
CA PRO A 7 1.85 8.53 -7.65
C PRO A 7 1.61 9.06 -6.23
N VAL A 8 0.34 9.13 -5.83
CA VAL A 8 -0.06 9.60 -4.48
C VAL A 8 -1.05 8.66 -3.81
N ARG A 9 -1.17 8.79 -2.49
CA ARG A 9 -2.23 8.16 -1.71
C ARG A 9 -3.52 8.95 -1.90
N LEU A 10 -4.60 8.23 -2.16
CA LEU A 10 -5.96 8.77 -2.19
C LEU A 10 -6.80 8.15 -1.08
N ARG A 11 -7.82 8.89 -0.63
CA ARG A 11 -8.84 8.38 0.28
C ARG A 11 -10.09 8.00 -0.51
N LEU A 12 -10.60 6.79 -0.29
CA LEU A 12 -11.88 6.34 -0.83
C LEU A 12 -13.04 7.12 -0.18
N SER A 13 -14.09 7.37 -0.95
CA SER A 13 -15.30 8.06 -0.48
C SER A 13 -16.55 7.22 -0.73
N ARG A 14 -17.54 7.36 0.17
CA ARG A 14 -18.90 6.81 0.01
C ARG A 14 -19.90 7.83 -0.53
N ALA A 15 -19.44 9.03 -0.89
CA ALA A 15 -20.30 10.05 -1.47
C ALA A 15 -20.97 9.51 -2.74
N LYS A 16 -22.27 9.82 -2.90
CA LYS A 16 -23.03 9.42 -4.09
C LYS A 16 -22.34 9.94 -5.35
N GLY A 17 -22.11 9.05 -6.31
CA GLY A 17 -21.43 9.38 -7.57
C GLY A 17 -19.91 9.41 -7.50
N PHE A 18 -19.30 9.02 -6.38
CA PHE A 18 -17.84 8.91 -6.29
C PHE A 18 -17.30 7.89 -7.30
N ASN A 19 -16.38 8.34 -8.17
CA ASN A 19 -15.63 7.50 -9.09
C ASN A 19 -14.14 7.63 -8.79
N LEU A 20 -13.51 6.51 -8.39
CA LEU A 20 -12.10 6.48 -8.04
C LEU A 20 -11.19 6.89 -9.21
N GLN A 21 -11.49 6.44 -10.43
CA GLN A 21 -10.62 6.71 -11.58
C GLN A 21 -10.71 8.17 -12.03
N GLU A 22 -11.89 8.78 -11.98
CA GLU A 22 -12.05 10.20 -12.27
C GLU A 22 -11.34 11.07 -11.22
N CYS A 23 -11.50 10.75 -9.93
CA CYS A 23 -10.78 11.41 -8.84
C CYS A 23 -9.25 11.28 -9.00
N ALA A 24 -8.75 10.11 -9.34
CA ALA A 24 -7.31 9.89 -9.53
C ALA A 24 -6.75 10.71 -10.70
N ARG A 25 -7.45 10.68 -11.85
CA ARG A 25 -7.03 11.42 -13.04
C ARG A 25 -7.12 12.93 -12.83
N SER A 26 -8.08 13.43 -12.06
CA SER A 26 -8.16 14.86 -11.75
C SER A 26 -7.05 15.36 -10.82
N VAL A 27 -6.48 14.48 -9.98
CA VAL A 27 -5.38 14.81 -9.07
C VAL A 27 -4.05 14.97 -9.80
N ASN A 28 -3.68 14.01 -10.66
CA ASN A 28 -2.36 14.02 -11.32
C ASN A 28 -2.33 13.28 -12.67
N GLY A 29 -3.48 12.96 -13.26
CA GLY A 29 -3.58 12.23 -14.52
C GLY A 29 -3.31 10.72 -14.43
N LEU A 30 -2.87 10.20 -13.28
CA LEU A 30 -2.57 8.78 -13.12
C LEU A 30 -3.82 7.97 -12.73
N PRO A 31 -3.92 6.69 -13.14
CA PRO A 31 -4.97 5.80 -12.66
C PRO A 31 -4.75 5.47 -11.18
N ALA A 32 -5.80 5.00 -10.51
CA ALA A 32 -5.71 4.52 -9.13
C ALA A 32 -6.04 3.04 -8.97
N VAL A 33 -5.44 2.41 -7.95
CA VAL A 33 -5.77 1.06 -7.51
C VAL A 33 -6.46 1.14 -6.15
N ASN A 34 -7.55 0.40 -5.99
CA ASN A 34 -8.20 0.22 -4.69
C ASN A 34 -7.40 -0.80 -3.87
N CYS A 35 -6.79 -0.34 -2.78
CA CYS A 35 -6.01 -1.17 -1.85
C CYS A 35 -6.79 -1.54 -0.58
N ALA A 36 -8.08 -1.24 -0.50
CA ALA A 36 -8.90 -1.66 0.64
C ALA A 36 -9.14 -3.18 0.65
N ARG A 37 -9.41 -3.71 1.85
CA ARG A 37 -9.86 -5.09 2.03
C ARG A 37 -11.23 -5.34 1.36
N PRO A 38 -11.53 -6.58 0.93
CA PRO A 38 -10.72 -7.80 1.06
C PRO A 38 -9.71 -8.02 -0.09
N GLY A 39 -9.40 -6.98 -0.88
CA GLY A 39 -8.54 -7.12 -2.06
C GLY A 39 -7.09 -7.54 -1.75
N PRO A 40 -6.32 -7.94 -2.78
CA PRO A 40 -4.96 -8.48 -2.64
C PRO A 40 -3.96 -7.49 -2.03
N PHE A 41 -4.26 -6.20 -2.09
CA PHE A 41 -3.43 -5.12 -1.53
C PHE A 41 -3.93 -4.64 -0.16
N GLY A 42 -4.95 -5.30 0.41
CA GLY A 42 -5.47 -4.97 1.73
C GLY A 42 -4.52 -5.39 2.85
N ASN A 43 -4.37 -4.55 3.87
CA ASN A 43 -3.66 -4.93 5.08
C ASN A 43 -4.40 -6.06 5.82
N PRO A 44 -3.81 -7.26 6.00
CA PRO A 44 -4.43 -8.37 6.73
C PRO A 44 -4.41 -8.18 8.26
N PHE A 45 -3.68 -7.19 8.79
CA PHE A 45 -3.63 -6.90 10.22
C PHE A 45 -4.75 -5.93 10.58
N VAL A 46 -5.72 -6.41 11.35
CA VAL A 46 -6.94 -5.68 11.70
C VAL A 46 -6.89 -5.23 13.15
N ILE A 47 -7.10 -3.94 13.39
CA ILE A 47 -7.20 -3.37 14.73
C ILE A 47 -8.31 -4.10 15.51
N GLY A 48 -8.01 -4.53 16.73
CA GLY A 48 -8.90 -5.30 17.60
C GLY A 48 -8.86 -6.82 17.35
N GLU A 49 -8.20 -7.29 16.30
CA GLU A 49 -8.12 -8.73 15.98
C GLU A 49 -6.74 -9.31 16.29
N LYS A 50 -6.71 -10.64 16.45
CA LYS A 50 -5.44 -11.36 16.49
C LYS A 50 -4.88 -11.42 15.06
N PRO A 51 -3.57 -11.23 14.86
CA PRO A 51 -2.95 -11.50 13.58
C PRO A 51 -3.30 -12.91 13.10
N ALA A 52 -3.71 -13.05 11.85
CA ALA A 52 -4.18 -14.32 11.28
C ALA A 52 -3.12 -15.43 11.30
N TRP A 53 -1.84 -15.07 11.45
CA TRP A 53 -0.71 -15.99 11.60
C TRP A 53 0.40 -15.34 12.44
N PRO A 54 1.22 -16.14 13.15
CA PRO A 54 2.42 -15.65 13.80
C PRO A 54 3.38 -15.08 12.74
N PHE A 55 3.74 -13.81 12.89
CA PHE A 55 4.60 -13.11 11.94
C PHE A 55 6.09 -13.18 12.34
N THR A 56 6.34 -13.08 13.65
CA THR A 56 7.64 -13.23 14.35
C THR A 56 7.42 -13.82 15.76
N GLU A 57 8.49 -14.10 16.49
CA GLU A 57 8.43 -14.43 17.93
C GLU A 57 7.78 -13.33 18.79
N PHE A 58 7.77 -12.09 18.28
CA PHE A 58 7.15 -10.91 18.91
C PHE A 58 5.76 -10.58 18.35
N THR A 59 5.04 -11.55 17.79
CA THR A 59 3.69 -11.30 17.27
C THR A 59 2.77 -10.90 18.43
N PRO A 60 2.16 -9.69 18.40
CA PRO A 60 1.30 -9.28 19.48
C PRO A 60 0.03 -10.14 19.51
N LYS A 61 -0.53 -10.33 20.72
CA LYS A 61 -1.77 -11.12 20.89
C LYS A 61 -2.96 -10.52 20.15
N ARG A 62 -2.94 -9.21 19.92
CA ARG A 62 -3.94 -8.40 19.25
C ARG A 62 -3.25 -7.17 18.66
N VAL A 63 -3.76 -6.68 17.52
CA VAL A 63 -3.33 -5.40 16.95
C VAL A 63 -4.14 -4.29 17.62
N GLU A 64 -3.50 -3.36 18.33
CA GLU A 64 -4.20 -2.34 19.11
C GLU A 64 -4.31 -1.01 18.36
N THR A 65 -3.34 -0.69 17.50
CA THR A 65 -3.27 0.61 16.81
C THR A 65 -3.12 0.51 15.29
N ALA A 66 -3.40 1.62 14.60
CA ALA A 66 -3.20 1.71 13.15
C ALA A 66 -1.69 1.65 12.80
N GLU A 67 -0.86 2.29 13.60
CA GLU A 67 0.60 2.27 13.51
C GLU A 67 1.14 0.85 13.59
N GLU A 68 0.68 0.07 14.57
CA GLU A 68 1.03 -1.34 14.71
C GLU A 68 0.58 -2.17 13.51
N ALA A 69 -0.66 -1.97 13.04
CA ALA A 69 -1.18 -2.67 11.88
C ALA A 69 -0.32 -2.40 10.63
N VAL A 70 0.08 -1.16 10.42
CA VAL A 70 0.92 -0.74 9.28
C VAL A 70 2.36 -1.25 9.43
N ALA A 71 2.91 -1.22 10.65
CA ALA A 71 4.26 -1.74 10.92
C ALA A 71 4.35 -3.26 10.69
N LEU A 72 3.34 -4.02 11.15
CA LEU A 72 3.22 -5.45 10.87
C LEU A 72 3.09 -5.70 9.37
N PHE A 73 2.30 -4.90 8.66
CA PHE A 73 2.16 -5.00 7.22
C PHE A 73 3.48 -4.79 6.47
N ARG A 74 4.21 -3.72 6.79
CA ARG A 74 5.54 -3.45 6.20
C ARG A 74 6.49 -4.62 6.44
N ARG A 75 6.60 -5.08 7.69
CA ARG A 75 7.42 -6.25 8.04
C ARG A 75 7.03 -7.47 7.22
N ALA A 76 5.73 -7.63 6.95
CA ALA A 76 5.26 -8.74 6.15
C ALA A 76 5.67 -8.71 4.69
N LEU A 77 5.61 -7.54 4.08
CA LEU A 77 6.06 -7.38 2.70
C LEU A 77 7.58 -7.57 2.59
N VAL A 78 8.36 -7.05 3.53
CA VAL A 78 9.82 -7.23 3.56
C VAL A 78 10.20 -8.71 3.71
N LYS A 79 9.53 -9.45 4.61
CA LYS A 79 9.77 -10.89 4.79
C LYS A 79 9.47 -11.67 3.51
N ARG A 80 8.34 -11.36 2.85
CA ARG A 80 7.95 -11.97 1.56
C ARG A 80 8.96 -11.66 0.45
N ALA A 81 9.48 -10.42 0.41
CA ALA A 81 10.52 -10.03 -0.53
C ALA A 81 11.81 -10.82 -0.33
N ALA A 82 12.24 -10.99 0.92
CA ALA A 82 13.43 -11.77 1.24
C ALA A 82 13.32 -13.25 0.84
N THR A 83 12.10 -13.79 0.74
CA THR A 83 11.85 -15.18 0.33
C THR A 83 11.46 -15.32 -1.15
N ASN A 84 11.58 -14.26 -1.94
CA ASN A 84 11.20 -14.21 -3.36
C ASN A 84 9.75 -14.70 -3.61
N ASP A 85 8.83 -14.29 -2.72
CA ASP A 85 7.40 -14.63 -2.79
C ASP A 85 6.73 -13.92 -3.98
N ALA A 86 5.91 -14.63 -4.76
CA ALA A 86 5.22 -14.11 -5.95
C ALA A 86 4.30 -12.89 -5.67
N SER A 87 3.92 -12.65 -4.41
CA SER A 87 3.19 -11.44 -4.01
C SER A 87 3.99 -10.15 -4.23
N ILE A 88 5.31 -10.23 -4.41
CA ILE A 88 6.15 -9.08 -4.77
C ILE A 88 5.85 -8.57 -6.18
N ASP A 89 5.60 -9.46 -7.14
CA ASP A 89 5.23 -9.06 -8.51
C ASP A 89 3.93 -8.24 -8.50
N ALA A 90 3.00 -8.59 -7.61
CA ALA A 90 1.78 -7.84 -7.43
C ALA A 90 2.05 -6.40 -6.93
N ILE A 91 3.04 -6.20 -6.05
CA ILE A 91 3.45 -4.87 -5.58
C ILE A 91 4.15 -4.09 -6.70
N VAL A 92 5.04 -4.74 -7.46
CA VAL A 92 5.70 -4.13 -8.62
C VAL A 92 4.67 -3.63 -9.64
N SER A 93 3.57 -4.36 -9.83
CA SER A 93 2.47 -3.96 -10.72
C SER A 93 1.75 -2.65 -10.31
N LEU A 94 2.01 -2.15 -9.10
CA LEU A 94 1.47 -0.88 -8.59
C LEU A 94 2.32 0.34 -8.99
N ARG A 95 3.53 0.14 -9.53
CA ARG A 95 4.43 1.22 -9.94
C ARG A 95 3.71 2.20 -10.88
N GLY A 96 3.87 3.50 -10.63
CA GLY A 96 3.25 4.54 -11.46
C GLY A 96 1.73 4.72 -11.29
N LYS A 97 1.10 4.12 -10.26
CA LYS A 97 -0.34 4.25 -9.99
C LYS A 97 -0.62 4.87 -8.63
N ASN A 98 -1.65 5.71 -8.55
CA ASN A 98 -2.17 6.20 -7.27
C ASN A 98 -2.76 5.03 -6.48
N LEU A 99 -2.66 5.04 -5.14
CA LEU A 99 -3.19 3.97 -4.29
C LEU A 99 -4.27 4.51 -3.36
N ALA A 100 -5.42 3.84 -3.31
CA ALA A 100 -6.58 4.31 -2.56
C ALA A 100 -6.95 3.39 -1.40
N CYS A 101 -7.22 3.98 -0.22
CA CYS A 101 -7.68 3.28 0.97
C CYS A 101 -8.73 4.10 1.72
N TRP A 102 -9.42 3.50 2.70
CA TRP A 102 -10.43 4.18 3.53
C TRP A 102 -9.83 5.04 4.66
N CYS A 103 -8.58 4.79 5.06
CA CYS A 103 -7.91 5.49 6.15
C CYS A 103 -7.91 7.01 5.93
N ALA A 104 -8.13 7.78 7.01
CA ALA A 104 -8.12 9.24 6.96
C ALA A 104 -6.72 9.77 6.56
N MET A 105 -6.69 10.93 5.89
CA MET A 105 -5.42 11.57 5.52
C MET A 105 -4.69 12.04 6.79
N GLY A 106 -3.37 11.90 6.84
CA GLY A 106 -2.55 12.19 8.03
C GLY A 106 -2.41 11.01 9.00
N GLU A 107 -3.31 10.03 8.93
CA GLU A 107 -3.23 8.80 9.73
C GLU A 107 -2.35 7.73 9.04
N PRO A 108 -1.70 6.84 9.81
CA PRO A 108 -0.97 5.71 9.24
C PRO A 108 -1.83 4.89 8.29
N CYS A 109 -1.28 4.55 7.13
CA CYS A 109 -1.97 3.69 6.18
C CYS A 109 -1.01 2.76 5.45
N HIS A 110 -1.53 1.58 5.14
CA HIS A 110 -0.79 0.58 4.39
C HIS A 110 -0.58 0.96 2.92
N ALA A 111 -1.44 1.82 2.37
CA ALA A 111 -1.27 2.35 1.01
C ALA A 111 0.01 3.20 0.89
N ASP A 112 0.43 3.88 1.96
CA ASP A 112 1.70 4.63 1.96
C ASP A 112 2.90 3.68 1.87
N VAL A 113 2.85 2.55 2.59
CA VAL A 113 3.86 1.48 2.50
C VAL A 113 3.91 0.90 1.08
N LEU A 114 2.76 0.60 0.48
CA LEU A 114 2.71 0.08 -0.89
C LEU A 114 3.23 1.09 -1.91
N LEU A 115 2.90 2.38 -1.76
CA LEU A 115 3.39 3.45 -2.63
C LEU A 115 4.91 3.55 -2.58
N GLU A 116 5.48 3.53 -1.39
CA GLU A 116 6.93 3.56 -1.20
C GLU A 116 7.58 2.36 -1.90
N LEU A 117 7.17 1.14 -1.55
CA LEU A 117 7.79 -0.09 -2.06
C LEU A 117 7.64 -0.25 -3.58
N ALA A 118 6.47 0.07 -4.13
CA ALA A 118 6.23 -0.06 -5.57
C ALA A 118 7.06 0.90 -6.42
N ASN A 119 7.47 2.05 -5.86
CA ASN A 119 8.19 3.11 -6.56
C ASN A 119 9.65 3.27 -6.11
N LEU A 120 10.22 2.29 -5.38
CA LEU A 120 11.66 2.25 -5.08
C LEU A 120 12.49 2.25 -6.39
N PRO A 121 13.74 2.75 -6.36
CA PRO A 121 14.64 2.60 -7.50
C PRO A 121 14.82 1.11 -7.82
N ILE A 122 14.83 0.79 -9.10
CA ILE A 122 15.27 -0.54 -9.55
C ILE A 122 16.78 -0.44 -9.74
N CYS A 123 17.54 -1.46 -9.37
CA CYS A 123 18.96 -1.49 -9.68
C CYS A 123 19.13 -1.35 -11.20
N GLU A 124 19.71 -0.24 -11.63
CA GLU A 124 20.04 0.00 -13.03
C GLU A 124 21.46 -0.53 -13.28
N GLU A 125 21.68 -1.04 -14.49
CA GLU A 125 23.04 -1.34 -14.94
C GLU A 125 23.82 -0.03 -14.97
N VAL A 126 24.97 0.01 -14.30
CA VAL A 126 25.86 1.16 -14.37
C VAL A 126 26.44 1.19 -15.78
N ALA A 127 25.95 2.12 -16.61
CA ALA A 127 26.54 2.38 -17.92
C ALA A 127 28.03 2.74 -17.72
N PRO A 128 28.96 2.17 -18.50
CA PRO A 128 30.40 2.40 -18.36
C PRO A 128 30.80 3.86 -18.64
#